data_AF-V8NHI7-F1
#
_entry.id   AF-V8NHI7-F1
#
_cell.length_a   1.000
_cell.length_b   1.000
_cell.length_c   1.000
_cell.angle_alpha   90.00
_cell.angle_beta   90.00
_cell.angle_gamma   90.00
#
_symmetry.space_group_name_H-M   'P 1'
#
loop_
_entity.id
_entity.type
_entity.pdbx_description
1 polymer ?
#
loop_
_entity_poly.entity_id
_entity_poly.type
_entity_poly.pdbx_seq_one_letter_code
_entity_poly.pdbx_strand_id
1 'polypeptide(L)'
;MNASSRTLTRAASLRGSVGTPGSPGTPPTRFFTEKKISQECLVMGAIETAFREMDLQIERERTVFNISGGCTALVVVYLLGKLYVANAGD
;
A
#
# COMPACT_ATOMS: atom_id res chain seq x y z
N MET A 1 11.72 20.25 17.78
CA MET A 1 12.25 18.94 17.32
C MET A 1 11.67 18.68 15.94
N ASN A 2 12.42 19.00 14.88
CA ASN A 2 11.91 18.96 13.51
C ASN A 2 12.07 17.54 12.94
N ALA A 3 10.97 16.82 12.77
CA ALA A 3 10.98 15.47 12.20
C ALA A 3 11.20 15.58 10.69
N SER A 4 12.42 15.24 10.26
CA SER A 4 12.78 15.14 8.84
C SER A 4 12.03 13.96 8.21
N SER A 5 10.95 14.26 7.48
CA SER A 5 10.18 13.29 6.71
C SER A 5 11.04 12.75 5.56
N ARG A 6 11.72 11.63 5.82
CA ARG A 6 12.44 10.88 4.78
C ARG A 6 11.43 10.20 3.86
N THR A 7 11.21 10.77 2.68
CA THR A 7 10.48 10.13 1.59
C THR A 7 11.26 8.87 1.15
N LEU A 8 10.74 7.69 1.50
CA LEU A 8 11.25 6.40 1.02
C LEU A 8 10.77 6.19 -0.42
N THR A 9 11.53 6.67 -1.40
CA THR A 9 11.21 6.48 -2.83
C THR A 9 11.68 5.09 -3.31
N ARG A 10 10.73 4.28 -3.78
CA ARG A 10 10.92 2.90 -4.25
C ARG A 10 11.91 2.75 -5.43
N ALA A 11 12.18 3.84 -6.15
CA ALA A 11 13.03 3.87 -7.34
C ALA A 11 14.54 3.75 -7.06
N ALA A 12 14.98 3.83 -5.81
CA ALA A 12 16.41 3.66 -5.49
C ALA A 12 16.92 2.23 -5.79
N SER A 13 16.04 1.23 -5.83
CA SER A 13 16.43 -0.18 -5.96
C SER A 13 16.70 -0.66 -7.39
N LEU A 14 16.41 0.16 -8.42
CA LEU A 14 16.45 -0.26 -9.84
C LEU A 14 17.59 0.36 -10.67
N ARG A 15 18.59 0.99 -10.03
CA ARG A 15 19.74 1.55 -10.78
C ARG A 15 20.68 0.44 -11.25
N GLY A 16 20.30 -0.27 -12.31
CA GLY A 16 21.24 -0.83 -13.27
C GLY A 16 21.96 0.32 -13.97
N SER A 17 23.28 0.18 -14.11
CA SER A 17 24.25 1.10 -14.75
C SER A 17 23.64 2.04 -15.81
N VAL A 18 23.48 3.33 -15.48
CA VAL A 18 23.13 4.37 -16.46
C VAL A 18 24.41 5.09 -16.86
N GLY A 19 24.76 4.94 -18.14
CA GLY A 19 25.90 5.58 -18.78
C GLY A 19 25.84 7.11 -18.77
N THR A 20 26.93 7.72 -19.23
CA THR A 20 27.19 9.15 -19.21
C THR A 20 26.11 9.97 -19.94
N PRO A 21 25.72 11.15 -19.41
CA PRO A 21 24.77 12.02 -20.10
C PRO A 21 25.37 12.54 -21.42
N GLY A 22 24.67 12.37 -22.54
CA GLY A 22 25.03 13.00 -23.83
C GLY A 22 25.14 12.08 -25.05
N SER A 23 24.88 10.77 -24.94
CA SER A 23 24.95 9.87 -26.10
C SER A 23 23.68 9.92 -26.97
N PRO A 24 23.78 9.95 -28.33
CA PRO A 24 22.64 10.15 -29.26
C PRO A 24 21.57 9.05 -29.29
N GLY A 25 21.66 8.04 -28.42
CA GLY A 25 20.72 6.90 -28.35
C GLY A 25 19.98 6.79 -27.02
N THR A 26 20.00 7.83 -26.18
CA THR A 26 19.29 7.79 -24.88
C THR A 26 17.77 7.87 -25.11
N PRO A 27 16.99 6.81 -24.78
CA PRO A 27 15.54 6.90 -24.86
C PRO A 27 15.10 8.05 -23.94
N PRO A 28 14.10 8.85 -24.36
CA PRO A 28 13.66 9.99 -23.56
C PRO A 28 13.34 9.49 -22.16
N THR A 29 13.96 10.10 -21.15
CA THR A 29 13.62 9.90 -19.75
C THR A 29 12.12 10.09 -19.64
N ARG A 30 11.38 8.98 -19.51
CA ARG A 30 9.98 9.03 -19.18
C ARG A 30 9.95 9.61 -17.78
N PHE A 31 9.71 10.92 -17.69
CA PHE A 31 9.44 11.58 -16.43
C PHE A 31 8.21 10.90 -15.87
N PHE A 32 8.44 9.90 -15.03
CA PHE A 32 7.40 9.31 -14.23
C PHE A 32 7.02 10.41 -13.26
N THR A 33 5.91 11.10 -13.52
CA THR A 33 5.33 12.02 -12.56
C THR A 33 4.93 11.16 -11.36
N GLU A 34 5.81 11.13 -10.35
CA GLU A 34 5.56 10.39 -9.12
C GLU A 34 4.26 10.93 -8.52
N LYS A 35 3.21 10.11 -8.52
CA LYS A 35 1.93 10.49 -7.93
C LYS A 35 2.18 10.73 -6.45
N LYS A 36 1.96 11.96 -5.99
CA LYS A 36 2.01 12.28 -4.57
C LYS A 36 0.91 11.48 -3.86
N ILE A 37 1.30 10.49 -3.06
CA ILE A 37 0.39 9.70 -2.22
C ILE A 37 0.33 10.39 -0.85
N SER A 38 -0.87 10.67 -0.37
CA SER A 38 -1.06 11.24 0.97
C SER A 38 -0.90 10.17 2.05
N GLN A 39 -0.62 10.57 3.29
CA GLN A 39 -0.51 9.63 4.41
C GLN A 39 -1.83 8.88 4.63
N GLU A 40 -2.96 9.56 4.46
CA GLU A 40 -4.30 8.98 4.59
C GLU A 40 -4.54 7.90 3.54
N CYS A 41 -4.17 8.13 2.28
CA CYS A 41 -4.28 7.11 1.23
C CYS A 41 -3.42 5.88 1.54
N LEU A 42 -2.23 6.08 2.12
CA LEU A 42 -1.38 4.95 2.52
C LEU A 42 -2.02 4.13 3.64
N VAL A 43 -2.56 4.80 4.67
CA VAL A 43 -3.24 4.13 5.79
C VAL A 43 -4.51 3.42 5.32
N MET A 44 -5.34 4.08 4.52
CA MET A 44 -6.54 3.49 3.92
C MET A 44 -6.19 2.25 3.09
N GLY A 45 -5.22 2.36 2.18
CA GLY A 45 -4.79 1.25 1.33
C GLY A 45 -4.20 0.08 2.11
N ALA A 46 -3.50 0.35 3.22
CA ALA A 46 -3.03 -0.70 4.12
C ALA A 46 -4.20 -1.43 4.81
N ILE A 47 -5.21 -0.70 5.29
CA ILE A 47 -6.40 -1.28 5.92
C ILE A 47 -7.21 -2.10 4.90
N GLU A 48 -7.43 -1.55 3.70
CA GLU A 48 -8.08 -2.25 2.58
C GLU A 48 -7.36 -3.55 2.22
N THR A 49 -6.03 -3.51 2.17
CA THR A 49 -5.21 -4.69 1.88
C THR A 49 -5.36 -5.75 2.97
N ALA A 50 -5.36 -5.35 4.24
CA ALA A 50 -5.55 -6.26 5.36
C ALA A 50 -6.93 -6.94 5.34
N PHE A 51 -8.01 -6.19 5.07
CA PHE A 51 -9.35 -6.75 4.93
C PHE A 51 -9.43 -7.74 3.76
N ARG A 52 -8.82 -7.40 2.62
CA ARG A 52 -8.76 -8.29 1.45
C ARG A 52 -7.97 -9.58 1.73
N GLU A 53 -6.82 -9.48 2.40
CA GLU A 53 -6.02 -10.64 2.77
C GLU A 53 -6.76 -11.57 3.73
N MET A 54 -7.50 -10.99 4.68
CA MET A 54 -8.33 -11.73 5.63
C MET A 54 -9.51 -12.43 4.92
N ASP A 55 -10.16 -11.78 3.97
CA ASP A 55 -11.23 -12.39 3.16
C ASP A 55 -10.72 -13.60 2.35
N LEU A 56 -9.55 -13.46 1.71
CA LEU A 56 -8.88 -14.58 1.01
C LEU A 56 -8.43 -15.71 1.94
N GLN A 57 -8.13 -15.40 3.20
CA GLN A 57 -7.83 -16.41 4.20
C GLN A 57 -9.11 -17.15 4.62
N ILE A 58 -10.19 -16.44 4.91
CA ILE A 58 -11.49 -17.04 5.25
C ILE A 58 -11.98 -17.93 4.12
N GLU A 59 -11.91 -17.50 2.87
CA GLU A 59 -12.31 -18.30 1.72
C GLU A 59 -11.55 -19.64 1.66
N ARG A 60 -10.22 -19.60 1.86
CA ARG A 60 -9.38 -20.80 1.93
C ARG A 60 -9.74 -21.67 3.12
N GLU A 61 -9.83 -21.12 4.32
CA GLU A 61 -10.09 -21.88 5.54
C GLU A 61 -11.49 -22.49 5.55
N ARG A 62 -12.48 -21.81 4.94
CA ARG A 62 -13.84 -22.33 4.76
C ARG A 62 -13.85 -23.64 3.99
N THR A 63 -13.02 -23.75 2.96
CA THR A 63 -12.89 -24.98 2.16
C THR A 63 -12.03 -26.04 2.83
N VAL A 64 -10.92 -25.66 3.49
CA VAL A 64 -9.98 -26.60 4.11
C VAL A 64 -10.53 -27.24 5.39
N PHE A 65 -11.23 -26.45 6.21
CA PHE A 65 -11.70 -26.87 7.52
C PHE A 65 -13.21 -27.07 7.59
N ASN A 66 -13.91 -26.99 6.46
CA ASN A 66 -15.35 -27.20 6.35
C ASN A 66 -16.18 -26.27 7.27
N ILE A 67 -15.68 -25.05 7.48
CA ILE A 67 -16.31 -24.02 8.31
C ILE A 67 -17.57 -23.52 7.61
N SER A 68 -18.65 -23.28 8.36
CA SER A 68 -19.87 -22.66 7.84
C SER A 68 -19.98 -21.20 8.30
N GLY A 69 -20.61 -20.36 7.47
CA GLY A 69 -20.82 -18.95 7.76
C GLY A 69 -19.69 -18.02 7.33
N GLY A 70 -19.70 -16.81 7.89
CA GLY A 70 -18.72 -15.75 7.69
C GLY A 70 -18.62 -14.88 8.95
N CYS A 71 -17.95 -13.74 8.86
CA CYS A 71 -17.83 -12.80 9.98
C CYS A 71 -18.16 -11.36 9.55
N THR A 72 -18.73 -10.59 10.48
CA THR A 72 -18.71 -9.12 10.45
C THR A 72 -17.44 -8.64 11.14
N ALA A 73 -16.81 -7.59 10.61
CA ALA A 73 -15.59 -7.02 11.16
C ALA A 73 -15.67 -5.49 11.22
N LEU A 74 -15.40 -4.94 12.40
CA LEU A 74 -15.25 -3.50 12.63
C LEU A 74 -13.87 -3.23 13.23
N VAL A 75 -13.11 -2.35 12.60
CA VAL A 75 -11.79 -1.92 13.07
C VAL A 75 -11.76 -0.41 13.19
N VAL A 76 -11.28 0.08 14.33
CA VAL A 76 -11.07 1.49 14.61
C VAL A 76 -9.60 1.70 14.96
N VAL A 77 -8.90 2.52 14.16
CA VAL A 77 -7.48 2.82 14.35
C VAL A 77 -7.29 4.32 14.55
N TYR A 78 -6.67 4.71 15.65
CA TYR A 78 -6.21 6.09 15.85
C TYR A 78 -4.73 6.20 15.50
N LEU A 79 -4.42 6.93 14.42
CA LEU A 79 -3.06 7.04 13.89
C LEU A 79 -2.83 8.43 13.29
N LEU A 80 -1.68 9.04 13.59
CA LEU A 80 -1.29 10.38 13.08
C LEU A 80 -2.35 11.47 13.35
N GLY A 81 -3.00 11.41 14.51
CA GLY A 81 -4.03 12.38 14.90
C GLY A 81 -5.39 12.18 14.22
N LYS A 82 -5.58 11.06 13.49
CA LYS A 82 -6.81 10.74 12.75
C LYS A 82 -7.40 9.41 13.22
N LEU A 83 -8.73 9.34 13.20
CA LEU A 83 -9.48 8.10 13.43
C LEU A 83 -9.85 7.49 12.06
N TYR A 84 -9.41 6.26 11.82
CA TYR A 84 -9.76 5.48 10.64
C TYR A 84 -10.72 4.36 11.07
N VAL A 85 -11.79 4.19 10.31
CA VAL A 85 -12.81 3.17 10.56
C VAL A 85 -12.94 2.31 9.32
N ALA A 86 -12.84 1.00 9.50
CA ALA A 86 -13.11 0.02 8.45
C ALA A 86 -14.17 -0.97 8.94
N ASN A 87 -15.18 -1.18 8.11
CA ASN A 87 -16.32 -2.03 8.38
C ASN A 87 -16.55 -3.00 7.23
N ALA A 88 -16.85 -4.26 7.56
CA ALA A 88 -17.32 -5.26 6.63
C ALA A 88 -18.45 -6.05 7.30
N GLY A 89 -19.68 -5.89 6.82
CA GLY A 89 -20.90 -6.44 7.42
C GLY A 89 -21.87 -5.35 7.89
N ASP A 90 -22.97 -5.77 8.50
CA ASP A 90 -24.09 -4.95 8.99
C ASP A 90 -23.97 -4.54 10.46
#